data_AF-A0A5N5UMG1-F1
#
_entry.id   AF-A0A5N5UMG1-F1
#
_cell.length_a   1.000
_cell.length_b   1.000
_cell.length_c   1.000
_cell.angle_alpha   90.00
_cell.angle_beta   90.00
_cell.angle_gamma   90.00
#
_symmetry.space_group_name_H-M   'P 1'
#
loop_
_entity.id
_entity.type
_entity.pdbx_description
1 polymer ?
#
loop_
_entity_poly.entity_id
_entity_poly.type
_entity_poly.pdbx_seq_one_letter_code
_entity_poly.pdbx_strand_id
1 'polypeptide(L)' 'MGDAGADEGLPHPERLAIGIALGTGFGAALGVALDDIAVGIAIGMGAGISIGVALAAVDDA' A
#
# COMPACT_ATOMS: atom_id res chain seq x y z
N MET A 1 2.97 -19.37 -26.62
CA MET A 1 4.24 -18.77 -27.10
C MET A 1 3.98 -17.28 -27.27
N GLY A 2 4.53 -16.49 -26.36
CA GLY A 2 4.27 -15.06 -26.20
C GLY A 2 4.91 -14.62 -24.89
N ASP A 3 6.20 -14.92 -24.78
CA ASP A 3 7.09 -14.37 -23.76
C ASP A 3 7.28 -12.88 -24.08
N ALA A 4 6.74 -12.03 -23.22
CA ALA A 4 6.93 -10.58 -23.22
C ALA A 4 6.72 -10.17 -21.76
N GLY A 5 7.71 -9.84 -20.97
CA GLY A 5 9.12 -9.62 -21.23
C GLY A 5 9.60 -8.81 -20.02
N ALA A 6 10.74 -9.19 -19.45
CA ALA A 6 11.52 -8.40 -18.53
C ALA A 6 10.89 -8.05 -17.16
N ASP A 7 10.87 -9.01 -16.23
CA ASP A 7 11.01 -8.77 -14.78
C ASP A 7 12.45 -8.30 -14.47
N GLU A 8 12.93 -7.31 -15.22
CA GLU A 8 14.29 -6.79 -15.18
C GLU A 8 14.36 -5.71 -14.09
N GLY A 9 14.55 -6.13 -12.83
CA GLY A 9 15.16 -5.30 -11.78
C GLY A 9 14.50 -3.95 -11.48
N LEU A 10 13.18 -3.83 -11.60
CA LEU A 10 12.45 -2.63 -11.20
C LEU A 10 11.80 -2.87 -9.83
N PRO A 11 11.94 -1.95 -8.86
CA PRO A 11 11.41 -2.12 -7.50
C PRO A 11 9.90 -2.39 -7.55
N HIS A 12 9.47 -3.58 -7.07
CA HIS A 12 8.11 -4.11 -7.16
C HIS A 12 7.03 -3.09 -6.71
N PRO A 13 6.47 -2.28 -7.63
CA PRO A 13 5.65 -1.14 -7.25
C PRO A 13 4.23 -1.60 -6.87
N GLU A 14 3.82 -2.80 -7.29
CA GLU A 14 2.55 -3.42 -6.92
C GLU A 14 2.40 -3.61 -5.41
N ARG A 15 3.48 -3.91 -4.68
CA ARG A 15 3.43 -4.12 -3.22
C ARG A 15 3.16 -2.83 -2.47
N LEU A 16 3.79 -1.74 -2.93
CA LEU A 16 3.49 -0.41 -2.43
C LEU A 16 2.05 -0.01 -2.78
N ALA A 17 1.58 -0.33 -3.99
CA ALA A 17 0.20 -0.07 -4.41
C ALA A 17 -0.82 -0.82 -3.55
N ILE A 18 -0.56 -2.08 -3.17
CA ILE A 18 -1.38 -2.85 -2.23
C ILE A 18 -1.44 -2.15 -0.87
N GLY A 19 -0.29 -1.72 -0.33
CA GLY A 19 -0.23 -0.98 0.93
C GLY A 19 -1.07 0.31 0.89
N ILE A 20 -0.96 1.08 -0.20
CA ILE A 20 -1.74 2.31 -0.39
C ILE A 20 -3.25 2.00 -0.52
N ALA A 21 -3.64 0.96 -1.26
CA ALA A 21 -5.04 0.57 -1.41
C ALA A 21 -5.67 0.14 -0.07
N LEU A 22 -4.93 -0.65 0.71
CA LEU A 22 -5.35 -1.04 2.06
C LEU A 22 -5.44 0.17 2.99
N GLY A 23 -4.42 1.03 2.97
CA GLY A 23 -4.37 2.23 3.80
C GLY A 23 -5.47 3.23 3.51
N THR A 24 -5.80 3.45 2.24
CA THR A 24 -6.88 4.37 1.83
C THR A 24 -8.26 3.80 2.13
N GLY A 25 -8.51 2.52 1.85
CA GLY A 25 -9.77 1.87 2.19
C GLY A 25 -10.02 1.81 3.69
N PHE A 26 -9.02 1.39 4.47
CA PHE A 26 -9.11 1.32 5.93
C PHE A 26 -9.16 2.72 6.56
N GLY A 27 -8.36 3.67 6.07
CA GLY A 27 -8.35 5.05 6.55
C GLY A 27 -9.66 5.77 6.31
N ALA A 28 -10.31 5.54 5.17
CA ALA A 28 -11.64 6.08 4.88
C ALA A 28 -12.69 5.49 5.84
N ALA A 29 -12.67 4.18 6.08
CA ALA A 29 -13.59 3.52 7.02
C ALA A 29 -13.40 4.02 8.45
N LEU A 30 -12.14 4.16 8.91
CA LEU A 30 -11.83 4.76 10.22
C LEU A 30 -12.28 6.21 10.29
N GLY A 31 -12.06 6.99 9.24
CA GLY A 31 -12.46 8.39 9.21
C GLY A 31 -13.96 8.59 9.36
N VAL A 32 -14.76 7.73 8.72
CA VAL A 32 -16.22 7.70 8.91
C VAL A 32 -16.59 7.27 10.34
N ALA A 33 -15.90 6.27 10.90
CA ALA A 33 -16.18 5.78 12.26
C ALA A 33 -15.83 6.81 13.35
N LEU A 34 -14.82 7.65 13.11
CA LEU A 34 -14.36 8.69 14.04
C LEU A 34 -15.04 10.05 13.81
N ASP A 35 -15.90 10.17 12.79
CA ASP A 35 -16.48 11.45 12.32
C ASP A 35 -15.41 12.47 11.90
N ASP A 36 -14.19 12.01 11.60
CA ASP A 36 -13.05 12.81 11.17
C ASP A 36 -12.23 12.09 10.09
N ILE A 37 -12.54 12.42 8.83
CA ILE A 37 -11.86 11.85 7.65
C ILE A 37 -10.38 12.22 7.63
N ALA A 38 -9.98 13.39 8.12
CA ALA A 38 -8.59 13.81 8.09
C ALA A 38 -7.73 12.92 8.99
N VAL A 39 -8.22 12.64 10.20
CA VAL A 39 -7.56 11.73 11.14
C VAL A 39 -7.56 10.29 10.61
N GLY A 40 -8.69 9.82 10.08
CA GLY A 40 -8.80 8.48 9.50
C GLY A 40 -7.82 8.22 8.37
N ILE A 41 -7.73 9.15 7.40
CA ILE A 41 -6.80 9.06 6.27
C ILE A 41 -5.34 9.16 6.74
N ALA A 42 -5.02 10.01 7.71
CA ALA A 42 -3.66 10.11 8.24
C ALA A 42 -3.19 8.78 8.86
N ILE A 43 -4.03 8.16 9.69
CA ILE A 43 -3.74 6.86 10.31
C ILE A 43 -3.68 5.76 9.24
N GLY A 44 -4.66 5.71 8.35
CA GLY A 44 -4.75 4.71 7.29
C GLY A 44 -3.58 4.77 6.32
N MET A 45 -3.16 5.95 5.87
CA MET A 45 -1.98 6.10 5.03
C MET A 45 -0.69 5.75 5.77
N GLY A 46 -0.53 6.16 7.04
CA GLY A 46 0.65 5.79 7.83
C GLY A 46 0.81 4.27 7.96
N ALA A 47 -0.28 3.56 8.25
CA ALA A 47 -0.31 2.10 8.32
C ALA A 47 -0.12 1.45 6.94
N GLY A 48 -0.83 1.92 5.92
CA GLY A 48 -0.77 1.35 4.57
C GLY A 48 0.60 1.48 3.91
N ILE A 49 1.24 2.64 4.04
CA ILE A 49 2.59 2.88 3.49
C ILE A 49 3.62 2.00 4.22
N SER A 50 3.56 1.93 5.56
CA SER A 50 4.50 1.08 6.32
C SER A 50 4.36 -0.40 5.97
N ILE A 51 3.13 -0.90 5.80
CA ILE A 51 2.87 -2.27 5.34
C ILE A 51 3.40 -2.47 3.91
N GLY A 52 3.09 -1.57 2.97
CA GLY A 52 3.54 -1.68 1.58
C GLY A 52 5.06 -1.68 1.43
N VAL A 53 5.74 -0.82 2.20
CA VAL A 53 7.21 -0.77 2.27
C VAL A 53 7.79 -2.03 2.89
N ALA A 54 7.20 -2.52 4.00
CA ALA A 54 7.64 -3.76 4.63
C ALA A 54 7.49 -4.98 3.68
N LEU A 55 6.37 -5.07 2.96
CA LEU A 55 6.11 -6.12 1.96
C LEU A 55 7.06 -6.06 0.77
N ALA A 56 7.44 -4.85 0.35
CA ALA A 56 8.47 -4.66 -0.68
C ALA A 56 9.85 -5.09 -0.17
N ALA A 57 10.18 -4.79 1.10
CA ALA A 57 11.47 -5.13 1.69
C ALA A 57 11.66 -6.62 1.98
N VAL A 58 10.61 -7.34 2.41
CA VAL A 58 10.70 -8.79 2.69
C VAL A 58 10.83 -9.66 1.45
N ASP A 59 10.47 -9.15 0.27
CA ASP A 59 10.64 -9.88 -0.99
C ASP A 59 12.04 -9.74 -1.58
N ASP A 60 12.77 -8.73 -1.12
CA ASP A 60 14.17 -8.49 -1.47
C ASP A 60 15.14 -9.27 -0.55
N ALA A 61 14.63 -10.00 0.46
CA ALA A 61 15.38 -10.70 1.50
C ALA A 61 15.30 -12.23 1.34
#